data_AF-A0A078HDK7-F1
#
_entry.id   AF-A0A078HDK7-F1
#
_cell.length_a   1.000
_cell.length_b   1.000
_cell.length_c   1.000
_cell.angle_alpha   90.00
_cell.angle_beta   90.00
_cell.angle_gamma   90.00
#
_symmetry.space_group_name_H-M   'P 1'
#
loop_
_entity.id
_entity.type
_entity.pdbx_description
1 polymer ?
#
loop_
_entity_poly.entity_id
_entity_poly.type
_entity_poly.pdbx_seq_one_letter_code
_entity_poly.pdbx_strand_id
1 'polypeptide(L)'
;MERDQKFKSTSILGMIYDFVKSQTAEEHKPSAEISKLACFEDEPVSDYHKKKWGQLYEKYRKEMIQAMGNKDESANEVIQRYKQEFYGAAGFEDNKKSIEELYPQALALYNVVYDHAIIMDNVRNCGFAWKVAGPILCRFYLEKKQGKSLLCSLPMLKELWG
;
A
#
# COMPACT_ATOMS: atom_id res chain seq x y z
N MET A 1 0.96 45.10 31.92
CA MET A 1 1.47 43.89 32.58
C MET A 1 0.66 42.72 32.06
N GLU A 2 1.09 42.13 30.94
CA GLU A 2 0.44 40.97 30.34
C GLU A 2 0.60 39.78 31.28
N ARG A 3 -0.52 39.13 31.61
CA ARG A 3 -0.51 37.85 32.32
C ARG A 3 -0.93 36.78 31.34
N ASP A 4 0.04 36.08 30.77
CA ASP A 4 -0.16 34.74 30.21
C ASP A 4 -0.46 33.75 31.34
N GLN A 5 -1.60 33.92 32.02
CA GLN A 5 -2.11 32.92 32.94
C GLN A 5 -2.79 31.84 32.12
N LYS A 6 -2.00 30.83 31.71
CA LYS A 6 -2.55 29.55 31.23
C LYS A 6 -3.33 28.92 32.38
N PHE A 7 -4.65 29.06 32.33
CA PHE A 7 -5.56 28.42 33.27
C PHE A 7 -5.51 26.91 33.06
N LYS A 8 -5.00 26.17 34.06
CA LYS A 8 -5.02 24.71 34.08
C LYS A 8 -6.18 24.27 34.97
N SER A 9 -7.15 23.57 34.39
CA SER A 9 -8.33 23.12 35.11
C SER A 9 -7.97 21.98 36.05
N THR A 10 -8.38 22.07 37.32
CA THR A 10 -8.20 21.00 38.33
C THR A 10 -9.41 20.06 38.43
N SER A 11 -10.44 20.30 37.61
CA SER A 11 -11.60 19.41 37.49
C SER A 11 -11.19 18.07 36.88
N ILE A 12 -11.86 16.98 37.26
CA ILE A 12 -11.69 15.65 36.64
C ILE A 12 -11.84 15.74 35.11
N LEU A 13 -12.84 16.49 34.61
CA LEU A 13 -13.03 16.69 33.17
C LEU A 13 -11.89 17.49 32.54
N GLY A 14 -11.34 18.46 33.27
CA GLY A 14 -10.17 19.24 32.85
C GLY A 14 -8.92 18.38 32.76
N MET A 15 -8.72 17.49 33.74
CA MET A 15 -7.61 16.53 33.74
C MET A 15 -7.72 15.51 32.61
N ILE A 16 -8.94 15.01 32.32
CA ILE A 16 -9.18 14.12 31.17
C ILE A 16 -8.89 14.85 29.86
N TYR A 17 -9.38 16.08 29.72
CA TYR A 17 -9.12 16.91 28.53
C TYR A 17 -7.62 17.16 28.33
N ASP A 18 -6.92 17.60 29.39
CA ASP A 18 -5.48 17.85 29.36
C ASP A 18 -4.68 16.58 29.07
N PHE A 19 -5.08 15.43 29.64
CA PHE A 19 -4.46 14.14 29.39
C PHE A 19 -4.62 13.72 27.92
N VAL A 20 -5.86 13.72 27.39
CA VAL A 20 -6.13 13.40 25.97
C VAL A 20 -5.38 14.36 25.05
N LYS A 21 -5.34 15.66 25.40
CA LYS A 21 -4.60 16.67 24.65
C LYS A 21 -3.09 16.46 24.71
N SER A 22 -2.53 16.05 25.84
CA SER A 22 -1.09 15.74 25.95
C SER A 22 -0.71 14.51 25.12
N GLN A 23 -1.55 13.48 25.10
CA GLN A 23 -1.35 12.29 24.28
C GLN A 23 -1.44 12.62 22.78
N THR A 24 -2.38 13.49 22.37
CA THR A 24 -2.52 13.91 20.97
C THR A 24 -1.49 14.97 20.55
N ALA A 25 -0.96 15.77 21.47
CA ALA A 25 0.11 16.73 21.21
C ALA A 25 1.49 16.05 21.10
N GLU A 26 1.73 14.98 21.86
CA GLU A 26 2.94 14.14 21.76
C GLU A 26 2.86 13.11 20.62
N GLU A 27 1.66 12.82 20.09
CA GLU A 27 1.49 12.08 18.83
C GLU A 27 1.74 12.96 17.59
N HIS A 28 2.91 13.59 17.53
CA HIS A 28 3.64 13.59 16.26
C HIS A 28 4.22 12.19 16.11
N LYS A 29 3.35 11.20 15.92
CA LYS A 29 3.76 9.97 15.23
C LYS A 29 4.48 10.49 13.99
N PRO A 30 5.76 10.14 13.75
CA PRO A 30 6.33 10.45 12.45
C PRO A 30 5.32 9.92 11.45
N SER A 31 4.77 10.78 10.60
CA SER A 31 3.96 10.32 9.48
C SER A 31 4.81 9.21 8.88
N ALA A 32 4.29 7.97 8.91
CA ALA A 32 5.10 6.83 8.53
C ALA A 32 5.54 7.11 7.09
N GLU A 33 6.79 7.51 6.92
CA GLU A 33 7.27 8.09 5.68
C GLU A 33 7.11 7.02 4.61
N ILE A 34 6.34 7.34 3.57
CA ILE A 34 6.07 6.37 2.51
C ILE A 34 7.42 6.10 1.86
N SER A 35 7.93 4.91 2.07
CA SER A 35 9.23 4.48 1.58
C SER A 35 9.09 3.16 0.86
N LYS A 36 9.94 2.98 -0.15
CA LYS A 36 10.02 1.72 -0.87
C LYS A 36 10.87 0.72 -0.09
N LEU A 37 10.64 -0.57 -0.35
CA LEU A 37 11.50 -1.62 0.17
C LEU A 37 12.84 -1.58 -0.56
N ALA A 38 13.94 -1.46 0.18
CA ALA A 38 15.29 -1.36 -0.40
C ALA A 38 15.59 -2.45 -1.45
N CYS A 39 15.22 -3.70 -1.16
CA CYS A 39 15.44 -4.83 -2.07
C CYS A 39 14.64 -4.76 -3.39
N PHE A 40 13.69 -3.83 -3.52
CA PHE A 40 12.95 -3.58 -4.76
C PHE A 40 13.49 -2.36 -5.52
N GLU A 41 14.15 -1.42 -4.83
CA GLU A 41 14.78 -0.25 -5.46
C GLU A 41 16.12 -0.59 -6.11
N ASP A 42 16.87 -1.52 -5.52
CA ASP A 42 18.18 -1.95 -6.03
C ASP A 42 18.09 -2.64 -7.41
N GLU A 43 16.88 -3.01 -7.83
CA GLU A 43 16.65 -3.84 -9.01
C GLU A 43 16.34 -3.00 -10.24
N PRO A 44 17.09 -3.18 -11.34
CA PRO A 44 16.86 -2.42 -12.55
C PRO A 44 15.54 -2.80 -13.18
N VAL A 45 14.65 -1.82 -13.32
CA VAL A 45 13.37 -1.98 -14.00
C VAL A 45 13.43 -1.30 -15.36
N SER A 46 13.14 -2.08 -16.41
CA SER A 46 13.04 -1.58 -17.79
C SER A 46 12.04 -0.43 -17.93
N ASP A 47 12.43 0.62 -18.65
CA ASP A 47 11.57 1.78 -18.94
C ASP A 47 10.31 1.40 -19.71
N TYR A 48 10.38 0.34 -20.52
CA TYR A 48 9.20 -0.21 -21.21
C TYR A 48 8.12 -0.63 -20.20
N HIS A 49 8.50 -1.40 -19.17
CA HIS A 49 7.57 -1.84 -18.14
C HIS A 49 7.08 -0.67 -17.28
N LYS A 50 7.96 0.27 -16.91
CA LYS A 50 7.55 1.48 -16.17
C LYS A 50 6.50 2.28 -16.94
N LYS A 51 6.70 2.50 -18.25
CA LYS A 51 5.76 3.22 -19.10
C LYS A 51 4.42 2.48 -19.22
N LYS A 52 4.46 1.17 -19.48
CA LYS A 52 3.24 0.33 -19.56
C LYS A 52 2.43 0.42 -18.26
N TRP A 53 3.08 0.18 -17.13
CA TRP A 53 2.41 0.18 -15.82
C TRP A 53 2.01 1.57 -15.35
N GLY A 54 2.74 2.62 -15.73
CA GLY A 54 2.34 4.01 -15.56
C GLY A 54 1.00 4.31 -16.23
N GLN A 55 0.87 3.97 -17.51
CA GLN A 55 -0.37 4.18 -18.26
C GLN A 55 -1.54 3.37 -17.68
N LEU A 56 -1.31 2.11 -17.32
CA LEU A 56 -2.32 1.26 -16.69
C LEU A 56 -2.74 1.79 -15.31
N TYR A 57 -1.80 2.29 -14.50
CA TYR A 57 -2.10 2.84 -13.19
C TYR A 57 -2.94 4.12 -13.29
N GLU A 58 -2.61 5.01 -14.22
CA GLU A 58 -3.43 6.20 -14.51
C GLU A 58 -4.86 5.83 -14.89
N LYS A 59 -5.02 4.82 -15.74
CA LYS A 59 -6.33 4.29 -16.13
C LYS A 59 -7.07 3.71 -14.92
N TYR A 60 -6.38 2.89 -14.12
CA TYR A 60 -6.92 2.30 -12.90
C TYR A 60 -7.46 3.36 -11.95
N ARG A 61 -6.71 4.43 -11.68
CA ARG A 61 -7.16 5.46 -10.75
C ARG A 61 -8.47 6.11 -11.20
N LYS A 62 -8.60 6.41 -12.50
CA LYS A 62 -9.83 6.98 -13.07
C LYS A 62 -11.01 6.03 -12.95
N GLU A 63 -10.83 4.77 -13.33
CA GLU A 63 -11.87 3.73 -13.21
C GLU A 63 -12.27 3.48 -11.75
N MET A 64 -11.29 3.45 -10.84
CA MET A 64 -11.54 3.23 -9.41
C MET A 64 -12.31 4.40 -8.79
N ILE A 65 -12.00 5.65 -9.15
CA ILE A 65 -12.76 6.82 -8.71
C ILE A 65 -14.21 6.72 -9.19
N GLN A 66 -14.42 6.32 -10.45
CA GLN A 66 -15.75 6.13 -11.01
C GLN A 66 -16.53 5.00 -10.29
N ALA A 67 -15.89 3.86 -10.06
CA ALA A 67 -16.48 2.71 -9.38
C ALA A 67 -16.80 2.99 -7.89
N MET A 68 -16.05 3.89 -7.24
CA MET A 68 -16.38 4.33 -5.88
C MET A 68 -17.51 5.37 -5.84
N GLY A 69 -17.75 6.10 -6.94
CA GLY A 69 -18.81 7.09 -7.06
C GLY A 69 -20.16 6.53 -7.54
N ASN A 70 -20.12 5.47 -8.35
CA ASN A 70 -21.31 4.85 -8.95
C ASN A 70 -21.65 3.51 -8.27
N LYS A 71 -22.89 3.02 -8.41
CA LYS A 71 -23.31 1.69 -7.92
C LYS A 71 -23.16 0.57 -8.96
N ASP A 72 -22.78 0.89 -10.20
CA ASP A 72 -22.89 -0.03 -11.34
C ASP A 72 -21.73 -1.01 -11.50
N GLU A 73 -20.50 -0.59 -11.15
CA GLU A 73 -19.31 -1.44 -11.27
C GLU A 73 -18.62 -1.48 -9.90
N SER A 74 -18.42 -2.68 -9.36
CA SER A 74 -17.84 -2.78 -8.02
C SER A 74 -16.35 -2.48 -8.07
N ALA A 75 -15.82 -1.82 -7.03
CA ALA A 75 -14.37 -1.61 -6.85
C ALA A 75 -13.55 -2.92 -6.99
N ASN A 76 -14.16 -4.07 -6.67
CA ASN A 76 -13.56 -5.37 -6.82
C ASN A 76 -13.42 -5.79 -8.29
N GLU A 77 -14.41 -5.53 -9.14
CA GLU A 77 -14.34 -5.84 -10.58
C GLU A 77 -13.21 -5.06 -11.25
N VAL A 78 -13.05 -3.77 -10.91
CA VAL A 78 -11.93 -2.96 -11.39
C VAL A 78 -10.60 -3.65 -11.06
N ILE A 79 -10.38 -4.00 -9.78
CA ILE A 79 -9.15 -4.70 -9.35
C ILE A 79 -8.96 -6.03 -10.09
N GLN A 80 -10.03 -6.79 -10.32
CA GLN A 80 -9.95 -8.08 -11.03
C GLN A 80 -9.51 -7.91 -12.48
N ARG A 81 -9.96 -6.87 -13.19
CA ARG A 81 -9.48 -6.58 -14.56
C ARG A 81 -7.97 -6.33 -14.59
N TYR A 82 -7.44 -5.55 -13.65
CA TYR A 82 -6.00 -5.29 -13.61
C TYR A 82 -5.18 -6.49 -13.15
N LYS A 83 -5.74 -7.39 -12.32
CA LYS A 83 -5.14 -8.70 -12.06
C LYS A 83 -5.08 -9.53 -13.34
N GLN A 84 -6.16 -9.58 -14.10
CA GLN A 84 -6.20 -10.30 -15.38
C GLN A 84 -5.20 -9.75 -16.39
N GLU A 85 -5.05 -8.43 -16.49
CA GLU A 85 -4.03 -7.80 -17.34
C GLU A 85 -2.61 -8.15 -16.88
N PHE A 86 -2.36 -8.20 -15.57
CA PHE A 86 -1.06 -8.55 -15.00
C PHE A 86 -0.69 -10.02 -15.25
N TYR A 87 -1.55 -10.95 -14.82
CA TYR A 87 -1.29 -12.38 -14.91
C TYR A 87 -1.54 -12.92 -16.32
N GLY A 88 -2.40 -12.30 -17.12
CA GLY A 88 -2.93 -12.91 -18.35
C GLY A 88 -3.92 -14.05 -18.07
N ALA A 89 -4.46 -14.12 -16.85
CA ALA A 89 -5.35 -15.17 -16.37
C ALA A 89 -6.25 -14.63 -15.24
N ALA A 90 -7.28 -15.38 -14.82
CA ALA A 90 -8.22 -14.95 -13.78
C ALA A 90 -7.54 -14.66 -12.43
N GLY A 91 -6.41 -15.30 -12.14
CA GLY A 91 -5.62 -15.04 -10.96
C GLY A 91 -4.20 -15.57 -11.07
N PHE A 92 -3.48 -15.51 -9.94
CA PHE A 92 -2.10 -16.00 -9.83
C PHE A 92 -1.99 -17.52 -10.08
N GLU A 93 -2.97 -18.29 -9.60
CA GLU A 93 -2.97 -19.77 -9.68
C GLU A 93 -3.20 -20.29 -11.11
N ASP A 94 -3.88 -19.52 -11.96
CA ASP A 94 -4.26 -19.90 -13.33
C ASP A 94 -3.26 -19.44 -14.40
N ASN A 95 -2.16 -18.80 -13.98
CA ASN A 95 -1.21 -18.18 -14.89
C ASN A 95 -0.25 -19.20 -15.52
N LYS A 96 0.00 -19.07 -16.83
CA LYS A 96 0.99 -19.86 -17.59
C LYS A 96 2.39 -19.25 -17.62
N LYS A 97 2.54 -17.96 -17.32
CA LYS A 97 3.83 -17.26 -17.28
C LYS A 97 4.63 -17.76 -16.09
N SER A 98 5.94 -17.83 -16.27
CA SER A 98 6.84 -18.10 -15.15
C SER A 98 6.82 -16.91 -14.18
N ILE A 99 7.17 -17.18 -12.92
CA ILE A 99 7.19 -16.13 -11.89
C ILE A 99 8.32 -15.14 -12.18
N GLU A 100 9.41 -15.64 -12.74
CA GLU A 100 10.58 -14.89 -13.18
C GLU A 100 10.22 -13.87 -14.27
N GLU A 101 9.31 -14.21 -15.19
CA GLU A 101 8.79 -13.28 -16.21
C GLU A 101 7.92 -12.16 -15.61
N LEU A 102 7.33 -12.39 -14.44
CA LEU A 102 6.47 -11.43 -13.75
C LEU A 102 7.26 -10.51 -12.81
N TYR A 103 8.47 -10.86 -12.39
CA TYR A 103 9.27 -10.01 -11.50
C TYR A 103 9.52 -8.61 -12.05
N PRO A 104 10.00 -8.42 -13.29
CA PRO A 104 10.23 -7.08 -13.83
C PRO A 104 8.93 -6.26 -13.92
N GLN A 105 7.80 -6.91 -14.17
CA GLN A 105 6.49 -6.28 -14.25
C GLN A 105 5.96 -5.89 -12.87
N ALA A 106 6.12 -6.76 -11.87
CA ALA A 106 5.74 -6.51 -10.48
C ALA A 106 6.54 -5.33 -9.90
N LEU A 107 7.85 -5.32 -10.12
CA LEU A 107 8.73 -4.24 -9.66
C LEU A 107 8.43 -2.91 -10.37
N ALA A 108 8.11 -2.94 -11.67
CA ALA A 108 7.66 -1.75 -12.40
C ALA A 108 6.36 -1.18 -11.82
N LEU A 109 5.36 -2.05 -11.60
CA LEU A 109 4.10 -1.65 -11.01
C LEU A 109 4.31 -1.08 -9.60
N TYR A 110 5.10 -1.76 -8.76
CA TYR A 110 5.42 -1.32 -7.41
C TYR A 110 6.05 0.07 -7.43
N ASN A 111 7.09 0.29 -8.26
CA ASN A 111 7.77 1.56 -8.35
C ASN A 111 6.84 2.69 -8.79
N VAL A 112 6.09 2.50 -9.87
CA VAL A 112 5.11 3.49 -10.38
C VAL A 112 4.11 3.89 -9.30
N VAL A 113 3.58 2.91 -8.58
CA VAL A 113 2.56 3.14 -7.55
C VAL A 113 3.15 3.86 -6.34
N TYR A 114 4.34 3.46 -5.89
CA TYR A 114 4.98 4.08 -4.73
C TYR A 114 5.51 5.48 -5.05
N ASP A 115 6.08 5.70 -6.23
CA ASP A 115 6.48 7.05 -6.68
C ASP A 115 5.29 8.01 -6.60
N HIS A 116 4.14 7.59 -7.10
CA HIS A 116 2.92 8.38 -7.00
C HIS A 116 2.42 8.52 -5.55
N ALA A 117 2.47 7.46 -4.74
CA ALA A 117 2.04 7.52 -3.34
C ALA A 117 2.90 8.49 -2.52
N ILE A 118 4.21 8.53 -2.78
CA ILE A 118 5.18 9.45 -2.18
C ILE A 118 4.88 10.89 -2.62
N ILE A 119 4.73 11.13 -3.92
CA ILE A 119 4.41 12.47 -4.47
C ILE A 119 3.11 13.03 -3.88
N MET A 120 2.12 12.16 -3.67
CA MET A 120 0.81 12.54 -3.14
C MET A 120 0.71 12.46 -1.61
N ASP A 121 1.78 12.03 -0.93
CA ASP A 121 1.83 11.74 0.51
C ASP A 121 0.60 10.95 1.00
N ASN A 122 0.25 9.88 0.30
CA ASN A 122 -0.96 9.10 0.58
C ASN A 122 -0.74 7.59 0.48
N VAL A 123 -0.58 6.94 1.64
CA VAL A 123 -0.33 5.50 1.77
C VAL A 123 -1.43 4.63 1.15
N ARG A 124 -2.67 5.14 1.03
CA ARG A 124 -3.78 4.37 0.42
C ARG A 124 -3.50 4.05 -1.04
N ASN A 125 -2.68 4.87 -1.70
CA ASN A 125 -2.29 4.66 -3.09
C ASN A 125 -1.40 3.43 -3.29
N CYS A 126 -0.62 3.03 -2.27
CA CYS A 126 0.24 1.84 -2.30
C CYS A 126 -0.55 0.53 -2.50
N GLY A 127 -1.83 0.52 -2.08
CA GLY A 127 -2.65 -0.69 -2.06
C GLY A 127 -2.83 -1.36 -3.43
N PHE A 128 -2.75 -0.60 -4.53
CA PHE A 128 -2.93 -1.16 -5.88
C PHE A 128 -1.85 -2.19 -6.23
N ALA A 129 -0.58 -1.87 -5.98
CA ALA A 129 0.54 -2.77 -6.28
C ALA A 129 0.39 -4.12 -5.55
N TRP A 130 0.02 -4.07 -4.27
CA TRP A 130 -0.17 -5.27 -3.44
C TRP A 130 -1.43 -6.06 -3.80
N LYS A 131 -2.50 -5.39 -4.20
CA LYS A 131 -3.72 -6.07 -4.65
C LYS A 131 -3.50 -6.81 -5.97
N VAL A 132 -2.74 -6.24 -6.90
CA VAL A 132 -2.52 -6.82 -8.24
C VAL A 132 -1.36 -7.81 -8.23
N ALA A 133 -0.17 -7.37 -7.80
CA ALA A 133 1.08 -8.13 -7.91
C ALA A 133 1.58 -8.70 -6.57
N GLY A 134 0.78 -8.62 -5.50
CA GLY A 134 1.18 -9.01 -4.14
C GLY A 134 1.87 -10.37 -4.03
N PRO A 135 1.31 -11.47 -4.56
CA PRO A 135 1.95 -12.79 -4.50
C PRO A 135 3.36 -12.80 -5.11
N ILE A 136 3.56 -12.11 -6.25
CA ILE A 136 4.85 -12.02 -6.94
C ILE A 136 5.83 -11.18 -6.13
N LEU A 137 5.39 -10.01 -5.62
CA LEU A 137 6.21 -9.14 -4.77
C LEU A 137 6.65 -9.85 -3.49
N CYS A 138 5.76 -10.63 -2.86
CA CYS A 138 6.10 -11.42 -1.68
C CYS A 138 7.15 -12.48 -1.99
N ARG A 139 7.01 -13.24 -3.09
CA ARG A 139 8.02 -14.24 -3.49
C ARG A 139 9.37 -13.60 -3.78
N PHE A 140 9.37 -12.50 -4.53
CA PHE A 140 10.59 -11.74 -4.81
C PHE A 140 11.29 -11.27 -3.53
N TYR A 141 10.52 -10.72 -2.58
CA TYR A 141 11.05 -10.30 -1.28
C TYR A 141 11.73 -11.45 -0.52
N LEU A 142 11.08 -12.62 -0.49
CA LEU A 142 11.60 -13.80 0.18
C LEU A 142 12.91 -14.29 -0.45
N GLU A 143 12.97 -14.34 -1.78
CA GLU A 143 14.19 -14.72 -2.52
C GLU A 143 15.36 -13.78 -2.21
N LYS A 144 15.10 -12.47 -2.13
CA LYS A 144 16.14 -11.47 -1.87
C LYS A 144 16.63 -11.46 -0.43
N LYS A 145 15.77 -11.76 0.55
CA LYS A 145 16.13 -11.68 1.97
C LYS A 145 16.80 -12.95 2.52
N GLN A 146 16.80 -14.07 1.78
CA GLN A 146 17.33 -15.38 2.21
C GLN A 146 16.87 -15.82 3.64
N GLY A 147 15.78 -15.23 4.13
CA GLY A 147 15.27 -15.44 5.48
C GLY A 147 14.35 -16.65 5.56
N LYS A 148 14.21 -17.24 6.75
CA LYS A 148 13.21 -18.28 6.99
C LYS A 148 11.82 -17.68 6.82
N SER A 149 11.06 -18.16 5.84
CA SER A 149 9.67 -17.78 5.64
C SER A 149 8.76 -18.63 6.53
N LEU A 150 7.79 -17.98 7.19
CA LEU A 150 6.65 -18.68 7.78
C LEU A 150 5.49 -18.62 6.78
N LEU A 151 5.02 -19.79 6.33
CA LEU A 151 3.82 -19.88 5.52
C LEU A 151 2.61 -19.82 6.46
N CYS A 152 1.89 -18.70 6.46
CA CYS A 152 0.73 -18.50 7.33
C CYS A 152 -0.51 -18.29 6.47
N SER A 153 -1.61 -18.98 6.81
CA SER A 153 -2.90 -18.69 6.18
C SER A 153 -3.49 -17.40 6.75
N LEU A 154 -4.32 -16.71 5.96
CA LEU A 154 -4.98 -15.48 6.41
C LEU A 154 -5.85 -15.71 7.68
N PRO A 155 -6.61 -16.81 7.79
CA PRO A 155 -7.32 -17.15 9.03
C PRO A 155 -6.37 -17.32 10.22
N MET A 156 -5.24 -18.02 10.03
CA MET A 156 -4.26 -18.25 11.09
C MET A 156 -3.61 -16.94 11.57
N LEU A 157 -3.33 -16.00 10.67
CA LEU A 157 -2.81 -14.67 11.05
C LEU A 157 -3.84 -13.88 11.87
N LYS A 158 -5.13 -13.95 11.53
CA LYS A 158 -6.20 -13.32 12.31
C LYS A 158 -6.30 -13.92 13.71
N GLU A 159 -6.20 -15.24 13.84
CA GLU A 159 -6.18 -15.89 15.16
C GLU A 159 -4.97 -15.49 16.01
N LEU A 160 -3.80 -15.30 15.40
CA LEU A 160 -2.58 -14.91 16.13
C LEU A 160 -2.56 -13.44 16.53
N TRP A 161 -3.09 -12.54 15.69
CA TRP A 161 -2.90 -11.09 15.83
C TRP A 161 -4.17 -10.28 16.11
N GLY A 162 -5.35 -10.92 16.16
CA GLY A 162 -6.63 -10.29 16.52
C GLY A 162 -7.41 -9.76 15.32
#